data_AF-A0A316SN23-F1
#
_entry.id   AF-A0A316SN23-F1
#
_cell.length_a   1.000
_cell.length_b   1.000
_cell.length_c   1.000
_cell.angle_alpha   90.00
_cell.angle_beta   90.00
_cell.angle_gamma   90.00
#
_symmetry.space_group_name_H-M   'P 1'
#
loop_
_entity.id
_entity.type
_entity.pdbx_description
1 polymer ?
#
loop_
_entity_poly.entity_id
_entity_poly.type
_entity_poly.pdbx_seq_one_letter_code
_entity_poly.pdbx_strand_id
1 'polypeptide(L)'
;MYIYSNNSAVNIEHLIADEVKRLSAQFGKSFLDCDDIIKLTGLGRDNVRALMRSRRFPVTKVGKRQVVSILNFVAWQMSENAGGNNYAA
;
A
#
# COMPACT_ATOMS: atom_id res chain seq x y z
N MET A 1 -20.79 30.19 22.27
CA MET A 1 -19.40 29.75 22.08
C MET A 1 -19.45 28.38 21.41
N TYR A 2 -19.25 28.32 20.10
CA TYR A 2 -19.20 27.03 19.39
C TYR A 2 -17.89 26.36 19.73
N ILE A 3 -17.96 25.29 20.52
CA ILE A 3 -16.82 24.42 20.76
C ILE A 3 -16.62 23.63 19.46
N TYR A 4 -15.68 24.07 18.63
CA TYR A 4 -15.15 23.23 17.57
C TYR A 4 -14.45 22.06 18.25
N SER A 5 -15.19 20.95 18.39
CA SER A 5 -14.61 19.67 18.72
C SER A 5 -13.69 19.31 17.56
N ASN A 6 -12.39 19.56 17.72
CA ASN A 6 -11.36 19.05 16.81
C ASN A 6 -11.40 17.53 16.94
N ASN A 7 -12.14 16.89 16.04
CA ASN A 7 -12.04 15.47 15.80
C ASN A 7 -10.68 15.23 15.11
N SER A 8 -9.61 15.24 15.90
CA SER A 8 -8.23 14.99 15.49
C SER A 8 -7.95 13.50 15.30
N ALA A 9 -8.98 12.68 15.08
CA ALA A 9 -8.81 11.36 14.51
C ALA A 9 -8.46 11.54 13.03
N VAL A 10 -7.21 11.24 12.66
CA VAL A 10 -6.81 11.13 11.26
C VAL A 10 -7.83 10.24 10.55
N ASN A 11 -8.49 10.76 9.51
CA ASN A 11 -9.40 9.97 8.70
C ASN A 11 -8.55 9.04 7.81
N ILE A 12 -8.26 7.84 8.34
CA ILE A 12 -7.42 6.82 7.69
C ILE A 12 -8.01 6.43 6.32
N GLU A 13 -9.34 6.38 6.20
CA GLU A 13 -10.00 6.02 4.94
C GLU A 13 -9.72 7.06 3.85
N HIS A 14 -9.78 8.36 4.20
CA HIS A 14 -9.41 9.43 3.27
C HIS A 14 -7.93 9.38 2.90
N LEU A 15 -7.03 9.12 3.86
CA LEU A 15 -5.60 9.00 3.58
C LEU A 15 -5.31 7.83 2.61
N ILE A 16 -5.97 6.69 2.81
CA ILE A 16 -5.87 5.55 1.90
C ILE A 16 -6.40 5.93 0.52
N ALA A 17 -7.58 6.56 0.43
CA ALA A 17 -8.18 6.96 -0.84
C ALA A 17 -7.30 7.95 -1.62
N ASP A 18 -6.75 8.95 -0.94
CA ASP A 18 -5.87 9.96 -1.53
C ASP A 18 -4.57 9.34 -2.03
N GLU A 19 -3.97 8.44 -1.26
CA GLU A 19 -2.72 7.79 -1.65
C GLU A 19 -2.94 6.80 -2.81
N VAL A 20 -4.05 6.06 -2.80
CA VAL A 20 -4.45 5.21 -3.93
C VAL A 20 -4.65 6.05 -5.19
N LYS A 21 -5.29 7.22 -5.08
CA LYS A 21 -5.48 8.14 -6.20
C LYS A 21 -4.15 8.67 -6.72
N ARG A 22 -3.25 9.09 -5.83
CA ARG A 22 -1.91 9.59 -6.17
C ARG A 22 -1.10 8.53 -6.91
N LEU A 23 -1.03 7.31 -6.38
CA LEU A 23 -0.29 6.21 -6.98
C LEU A 23 -0.91 5.75 -8.30
N SER A 24 -2.23 5.66 -8.39
CA SER A 24 -2.91 5.30 -9.64
C SER A 24 -2.64 6.33 -10.74
N ALA A 25 -2.61 7.63 -10.40
CA ALA A 25 -2.25 8.70 -11.33
C ALA A 25 -0.77 8.64 -11.75
N GLN A 26 0.14 8.32 -10.81
CA GLN A 26 1.58 8.23 -11.07
C GLN A 26 1.93 7.09 -12.03
N PHE A 27 1.30 5.92 -11.87
CA PHE A 27 1.63 4.73 -12.65
C PHE A 27 0.65 4.45 -13.81
N GLY A 28 -0.50 5.13 -13.85
CA GLY A 28 -1.52 4.93 -14.88
C GLY A 28 -2.17 3.55 -14.84
N LYS A 29 -2.16 2.85 -13.69
CA LYS A 29 -2.65 1.49 -13.52
C LYS A 29 -3.05 1.22 -12.07
N SER A 30 -3.83 0.16 -11.85
CA SER A 30 -4.32 -0.24 -10.51
C SER A 30 -3.46 -1.31 -9.83
N PHE A 31 -2.55 -1.95 -10.57
CA PHE A 31 -1.69 -3.03 -10.10
C PHE A 31 -0.22 -2.69 -10.33
N LEU A 32 0.58 -2.87 -9.28
CA LEU A 32 2.02 -2.65 -9.25
C LEU A 32 2.74 -3.98 -9.50
N ASP A 33 3.71 -3.98 -10.40
CA ASP A 33 4.65 -5.07 -10.61
C ASP A 33 5.97 -4.83 -9.85
N CYS A 34 6.91 -5.76 -9.98
CA CYS A 34 8.21 -5.65 -9.33
C CYS A 34 8.95 -4.34 -9.68
N ASP A 35 8.86 -3.87 -10.92
CA ASP A 35 9.59 -2.68 -11.36
C ASP A 35 8.96 -1.41 -10.80
N ASP A 36 7.64 -1.37 -10.64
CA ASP A 36 6.97 -0.26 -9.96
C ASP A 36 7.31 -0.20 -8.48
N ILE A 37 7.37 -1.35 -7.81
CA ILE A 37 7.75 -1.40 -6.38
C ILE A 37 9.20 -0.96 -6.20
N ILE A 38 10.10 -1.30 -7.14
CA ILE A 38 11.47 -0.75 -7.18
C ILE A 38 11.44 0.78 -7.30
N LYS A 39 10.66 1.33 -8.23
CA LYS A 39 10.53 2.78 -8.40
C LYS A 39 9.93 3.48 -7.18
N LEU A 40 8.98 2.85 -6.49
CA LEU A 40 8.32 3.39 -5.30
C LEU A 40 9.22 3.39 -4.07
N THR A 41 9.95 2.30 -3.86
CA THR A 41 10.72 2.07 -2.63
C THR A 41 12.17 2.52 -2.74
N GLY A 42 12.69 2.70 -3.97
CA GLY A 42 14.11 2.94 -4.22
C GLY A 42 15.00 1.73 -3.90
N LEU A 43 14.41 0.58 -3.55
CA LEU A 43 15.16 -0.61 -3.19
C LEU A 43 15.66 -1.36 -4.43
N GLY A 44 16.81 -2.03 -4.26
CA GLY A 44 17.35 -2.91 -5.29
C GLY A 44 16.41 -4.08 -5.63
N ARG A 45 16.54 -4.59 -6.86
CA ARG A 45 15.68 -5.63 -7.42
C ARG A 45 15.55 -6.87 -6.54
N ASP A 46 16.64 -7.33 -5.94
CA ASP A 46 16.60 -8.56 -5.15
C ASP A 46 15.93 -8.36 -3.79
N ASN A 47 16.06 -7.18 -3.18
CA ASN A 47 15.31 -6.82 -1.97
C ASN A 47 13.81 -6.75 -2.26
N VAL A 48 13.42 -6.16 -3.39
CA VAL A 48 12.01 -6.12 -3.79
C VAL A 48 11.48 -7.52 -4.10
N ARG A 49 12.27 -8.37 -4.75
CA ARG A 49 11.87 -9.78 -4.98
C ARG A 49 11.72 -10.56 -3.68
N ALA A 50 12.61 -10.34 -2.71
CA ALA A 50 12.49 -10.94 -1.39
C ALA A 50 11.20 -10.46 -0.69
N LEU A 51 10.90 -9.16 -0.75
CA LEU A 51 9.66 -8.58 -0.24
C LEU A 51 8.42 -9.20 -0.94
N MET A 52 8.42 -9.28 -2.28
CA MET A 52 7.33 -9.88 -3.07
C MET A 52 7.12 -11.38 -2.82
N ARG A 53 8.08 -12.06 -2.19
CA ARG A 53 7.96 -13.46 -1.77
C ARG A 53 7.60 -13.60 -0.29
N SER A 54 7.62 -12.50 0.47
CA SER A 54 7.26 -12.51 1.89
C SER A 54 5.78 -12.83 2.07
N ARG A 55 5.48 -13.67 3.06
CA ARG A 55 4.10 -14.05 3.41
C ARG A 55 3.22 -12.86 3.81
N ARG A 56 3.83 -11.81 4.37
CA ARG A 56 3.10 -10.63 4.86
C ARG A 56 2.83 -9.60 3.78
N PHE A 57 3.53 -9.67 2.65
CA PHE A 57 3.38 -8.69 1.58
C PHE A 57 2.18 -9.05 0.69
N PRO A 58 1.31 -8.08 0.32
CA PRO A 58 0.00 -8.36 -0.25
C PRO A 58 0.05 -8.67 -1.77
N VAL A 59 0.81 -9.70 -2.15
CA VAL A 59 0.95 -10.12 -3.55
C VAL A 59 -0.20 -11.00 -4.00
N THR A 60 -0.73 -10.67 -5.17
CA THR A 60 -1.65 -11.52 -5.93
C THR A 60 -0.95 -12.05 -7.19
N LYS A 61 -1.23 -13.31 -7.55
CA LYS A 61 -0.77 -13.87 -8.83
C LYS A 61 -1.84 -13.68 -9.89
N VAL A 62 -1.48 -13.04 -11.01
CA VAL A 62 -2.31 -12.92 -12.21
C VAL A 62 -1.59 -13.66 -13.34
N GLY A 63 -2.06 -14.87 -13.64
CA GLY A 63 -1.35 -15.80 -14.52
C GLY A 63 0.05 -16.12 -13.96
N LYS A 64 1.10 -15.83 -14.74
CA LYS A 64 2.51 -16.04 -14.35
C LYS A 64 3.13 -14.83 -13.63
N ARG A 65 2.41 -13.71 -13.50
CA ARG A 65 2.94 -12.47 -12.91
C ARG A 65 2.53 -12.33 -11.46
N GLN A 66 3.46 -11.88 -10.63
CA GLN A 66 3.19 -11.40 -9.28
C GLN A 66 2.93 -9.89 -9.37
N VAL A 67 1.79 -9.46 -8.86
CA VAL A 67 1.37 -8.06 -8.85
C VAL A 67 0.76 -7.72 -7.49
N VAL A 68 0.68 -6.43 -7.18
CA VAL A 68 0.08 -5.92 -5.95
C VAL A 68 -0.96 -4.87 -6.32
N SER A 69 -2.19 -5.00 -5.84
CA SER A 69 -3.17 -3.92 -5.98
C SER A 69 -2.68 -2.68 -5.22
N ILE A 70 -2.78 -1.50 -5.81
CA ILE A 70 -2.38 -0.24 -5.15
C ILE A 70 -3.11 -0.07 -3.81
N LEU A 71 -4.40 -0.37 -3.77
CA LEU A 71 -5.19 -0.33 -2.52
C LEU A 71 -4.59 -1.25 -1.45
N ASN A 72 -4.28 -2.49 -1.82
CA ASN A 72 -3.72 -3.46 -0.87
C ASN A 72 -2.32 -3.05 -0.42
N PHE A 73 -1.51 -2.46 -1.31
CA PHE A 73 -0.19 -1.94 -0.97
C PHE A 73 -0.28 -0.84 0.10
N VAL A 74 -1.12 0.17 -0.12
CA VAL A 74 -1.30 1.28 0.82
C VAL A 74 -1.87 0.80 2.16
N ALA A 75 -2.90 -0.05 2.13
CA ALA A 75 -3.48 -0.63 3.34
C ALA A 75 -2.45 -1.46 4.12
N TRP A 76 -1.63 -2.25 3.42
CA TRP A 76 -0.54 -3.01 4.04
C TRP A 76 0.49 -2.10 4.70
N GLN A 77 0.95 -1.03 4.04
CA GLN A 77 1.91 -0.09 4.62
C GLN A 77 1.38 0.52 5.94
N MET A 78 0.11 0.92 5.96
CA MET A 78 -0.53 1.43 7.18
C MET A 78 -0.60 0.36 8.27
N SER A 79 -0.90 -0.88 7.92
CA SER A 79 -0.97 -2.00 8.87
C SER A 79 0.39 -2.36 9.48
N GLU A 80 1.47 -2.31 8.69
CA GLU A 80 2.84 -2.59 9.17
C GLU A 80 3.33 -1.49 10.12
N ASN A 81 3.05 -0.22 9.79
CA ASN A 81 3.40 0.91 10.64
C ASN A 81 2.64 0.90 11.98
N ALA A 82 1.42 0.34 12.01
CA ALA A 82 0.60 0.23 13.21
C ALA A 82 0.95 -1.00 14.10
N GLY A 83 2.03 -1.73 13.81
CA GLY A 83 2.45 -2.90 14.60
C GLY A 83 1.87 -4.24 14.14
N GLY A 84 1.34 -4.32 12.92
CA GLY A 84 1.29 -5.57 12.15
C GLY A 84 0.22 -6.62 12.51
N ASN A 85 -0.84 -6.30 13.28
CA ASN A 85 -1.74 -7.35 13.79
C ASN A 85 -3.26 -7.18 13.60
N ASN A 86 -3.81 -6.15 12.96
CA ASN A 86 -5.25 -5.86 13.15
C ASN A 86 -6.19 -5.94 11.93
N TYR A 87 -5.75 -6.31 10.72
CA TYR A 87 -6.66 -6.28 9.54
C TYR A 87 -6.51 -7.45 8.55
N ALA A 88 -5.84 -8.54 8.93
CA ALA A 88 -5.79 -9.76 8.13
C ALA A 88 -6.71 -10.83 8.74
N ALA A 89 -8.00 -10.76 8.41
CA ALA A 89 -8.96 -11.86 8.51
C ALA A 89 -9.66 -12.01 7.16
#